data_AF-A0A0B7G3V5-F1
#
_entry.id   AF-A0A0B7G3V5-F1
#
_cell.length_a   1.000
_cell.length_b   1.000
_cell.length_c   1.000
_cell.angle_alpha   90.00
_cell.angle_beta   90.00
_cell.angle_gamma   90.00
#
_symmetry.space_group_name_H-M   'P 1'
#
loop_
_entity.id
_entity.type
_entity.pdbx_description
1 polymer ?
#
loop_
_entity_poly.entity_id
_entity_poly.type
_entity_poly.pdbx_seq_one_letter_code
_entity_poly.pdbx_strand_id
1 'polypeptide(L)'
;MSSVMVKYKYQAPLTHRKQGPGLILILSDSYPSAPPDDGKPHLDPPPAQKWAEEGFCVLSVPASNKVDWKLAMPIIVAALEQAKELENDKSFGVIIYEPDLVDVVLQHVAAAEKVSCVAAYVSSDVNPPAGRALLQHTTTRTATPNKESLGSVYRYPLSEPNFAHPSSPNYNHTQATLAHTRTLTFLRTHIGGPIFDIESVWEAHTRFEFEGRDVAATMNTMVAEPYVNHIPTLTGGIGRKALTWFYARHFIHSNPDSTKMELVGRTLGPDRVVDEFVFEFVHDRVMDWMLPGIPPTGKYVKVPFVAVVNIRGDKLYHEHIYWDQASVLVQIGLLPEKLAFPGTTS
;
A
#
# COMPACT_ATOMS: atom_id res chain seq x y z
N MET A 1 -5.88 36.73 24.32
CA MET A 1 -5.62 35.32 23.99
C MET A 1 -5.84 35.16 22.50
N SER A 2 -4.78 35.10 21.71
CA SER A 2 -4.85 34.92 20.27
C SER A 2 -5.47 33.54 19.98
N SER A 3 -6.63 33.49 19.31
CA SER A 3 -7.19 32.22 18.83
C SER A 3 -6.16 31.61 17.89
N VAL A 4 -5.51 30.52 18.31
CA VAL A 4 -4.63 29.78 17.42
C VAL A 4 -5.54 29.16 16.36
N MET A 5 -5.52 29.74 15.17
CA MET A 5 -6.26 29.26 14.02
C MET A 5 -5.83 27.81 13.75
N VAL A 6 -6.78 26.88 13.79
CA VAL A 6 -6.54 25.47 13.53
C VAL A 6 -6.09 25.33 12.08
N LYS A 7 -4.85 24.89 11.87
CA LYS A 7 -4.32 24.66 10.53
C LYS A 7 -4.73 23.27 10.09
N TYR A 8 -5.25 23.18 8.87
CA TYR A 8 -5.52 21.92 8.21
C TYR A 8 -5.27 22.04 6.71
N LYS A 9 -5.04 20.91 6.06
CA LYS A 9 -4.86 20.80 4.62
C LYS A 9 -5.84 19.77 4.06
N TYR A 10 -6.60 20.19 3.06
CA TYR A 10 -7.52 19.32 2.35
C TYR A 10 -6.82 18.58 1.21
N GLN A 11 -7.20 17.31 0.99
CA GLN A 11 -6.78 16.49 -0.13
C GLN A 11 -7.99 15.70 -0.65
N ALA A 12 -8.36 15.98 -1.90
CA ALA A 12 -9.43 15.26 -2.59
C ALA A 12 -9.02 13.81 -2.89
N PRO A 13 -9.99 12.87 -2.98
CA PRO A 13 -9.75 11.51 -3.44
C PRO A 13 -9.03 11.49 -4.80
N LEU A 14 -8.06 10.59 -4.98
CA LEU A 14 -7.24 10.45 -6.18
C LEU A 14 -7.67 9.28 -7.08
N THR A 15 -8.89 8.79 -6.89
CA THR A 15 -9.51 7.70 -7.66
C THR A 15 -10.48 8.26 -8.70
N HIS A 16 -10.89 7.43 -9.67
CA HIS A 16 -11.86 7.82 -10.70
C HIS A 16 -13.22 8.25 -10.14
N ARG A 17 -13.57 7.83 -8.91
CA ARG A 17 -14.83 8.19 -8.24
C ARG A 17 -14.91 9.67 -7.91
N LYS A 18 -13.76 10.34 -7.68
CA LYS A 18 -13.65 11.75 -7.26
C LYS A 18 -14.40 12.12 -5.98
N GLN A 19 -15.09 11.17 -5.36
CA GLN A 19 -15.78 11.30 -4.08
C GLN A 19 -15.38 10.13 -3.20
N GLY A 20 -15.42 10.34 -1.88
CA GLY A 20 -15.11 9.31 -0.91
C GLY A 20 -15.51 9.66 0.51
N PRO A 21 -15.48 8.68 1.42
CA PRO A 21 -15.78 8.92 2.83
C PRO A 21 -14.70 9.77 3.49
N GLY A 22 -15.11 10.50 4.53
CA GLY A 22 -14.25 11.45 5.24
C GLY A 22 -13.20 10.76 6.11
N LEU A 23 -11.96 11.23 6.02
CA LEU A 23 -10.84 10.78 6.84
C LEU A 23 -10.04 11.97 7.39
N ILE A 24 -9.90 12.04 8.70
CA ILE A 24 -9.08 13.05 9.37
C ILE A 24 -7.74 12.42 9.74
N LEU A 25 -6.63 13.05 9.34
CA LEU A 25 -5.29 12.64 9.72
C LEU A 25 -4.71 13.64 10.71
N ILE A 26 -4.28 13.16 11.88
CA ILE A 26 -3.57 13.96 12.87
C ILE A 26 -2.09 13.57 12.77
N LEU A 27 -1.30 14.55 12.32
CA LEU A 27 0.12 14.40 12.01
C LEU A 27 0.92 15.34 12.91
N SER A 28 2.15 14.99 13.24
CA SER A 28 3.07 15.92 13.92
C SER A 28 3.28 17.17 13.07
N ASP A 29 3.26 18.36 13.69
CA ASP A 29 3.64 19.61 13.02
C ASP A 29 5.15 19.67 12.68
N SER A 30 5.93 18.73 13.20
CA SER A 30 7.35 18.55 12.92
C SER A 30 7.64 17.75 11.65
N TYR A 31 6.68 16.98 11.12
CA TYR A 31 6.93 16.20 9.92
C TYR A 31 7.01 17.09 8.68
N PRO A 32 8.04 16.92 7.84
CA PRO A 32 8.10 17.65 6.58
C PRO A 32 6.97 17.20 5.66
N SER A 33 6.49 18.14 4.84
CA SER A 33 5.39 17.88 3.90
C SER A 33 5.73 16.87 2.79
N ALA A 34 7.02 16.56 2.62
CA ALA A 34 7.54 15.57 1.71
C ALA A 34 8.59 14.70 2.44
N PRO A 35 8.83 13.45 2.00
CA PRO A 35 9.96 12.67 2.49
C PRO A 35 11.29 13.41 2.26
N PRO A 36 12.31 13.18 3.10
CA PRO A 36 13.64 13.74 2.88
C PRO A 36 14.18 13.35 1.51
N ASP A 37 14.79 14.30 0.80
CA ASP A 37 15.59 14.00 -0.40
C ASP A 37 16.97 13.49 0.02
N ASP A 38 17.00 12.28 0.56
CA ASP A 38 18.20 11.59 1.05
C ASP A 38 18.80 10.64 0.01
N GLY A 39 18.34 10.73 -1.24
CA GLY A 39 18.75 9.85 -2.34
C GLY A 39 18.25 8.41 -2.22
N LYS A 40 17.39 8.09 -1.24
CA LYS A 40 16.76 6.77 -1.11
C LYS A 40 15.37 6.78 -1.74
N PRO A 41 14.97 5.71 -2.45
CA PRO A 41 13.61 5.58 -2.92
C PRO A 41 12.66 5.42 -1.72
N HIS A 42 11.82 6.42 -1.49
CA HIS A 42 10.71 6.35 -0.55
C HIS A 42 9.53 5.68 -1.25
N LEU A 43 9.24 4.42 -0.89
CA LEU A 43 8.21 3.61 -1.56
C LEU A 43 6.78 4.04 -1.20
N ASP A 44 6.60 4.80 -0.11
CA ASP A 44 5.30 5.34 0.28
C ASP A 44 5.24 6.86 0.09
N PRO A 45 4.15 7.39 -0.49
CA PRO A 45 3.91 8.82 -0.53
C PRO A 45 3.48 9.33 0.87
N PRO A 46 3.46 10.66 1.09
CA PRO A 46 2.94 11.25 2.32
C PRO A 46 1.53 10.72 2.69
N PRO A 47 1.20 10.59 3.99
CA PRO A 47 -0.07 9.98 4.43
C PRO A 47 -1.32 10.54 3.74
N ALA A 48 -1.39 11.86 3.54
CA ALA A 48 -2.52 12.49 2.87
C ALA A 48 -2.74 11.97 1.44
N GLN A 49 -1.66 11.86 0.67
CA GLN A 49 -1.71 11.30 -0.69
C GLN A 49 -2.04 9.81 -0.63
N LYS A 50 -1.38 9.05 0.26
CA LYS A 50 -1.58 7.60 0.38
C LYS A 50 -3.04 7.24 0.64
N TRP A 51 -3.71 7.94 1.55
CA TRP A 51 -5.13 7.71 1.84
C TRP A 51 -6.06 8.29 0.77
N ALA A 52 -5.65 9.32 0.05
CA ALA A 52 -6.42 9.81 -1.09
C ALA A 52 -6.35 8.85 -2.29
N GLU A 53 -5.22 8.16 -2.51
CA GLU A 53 -5.08 7.05 -3.47
C GLU A 53 -6.01 5.88 -3.12
N GLU A 54 -6.25 5.63 -1.83
CA GLU A 54 -7.27 4.67 -1.38
C GLU A 54 -8.71 5.13 -1.68
N GLY A 55 -8.90 6.40 -2.03
CA GLY A 55 -10.21 6.99 -2.34
C GLY A 55 -10.88 7.71 -1.17
N PHE A 56 -10.17 8.04 -0.09
CA PHE A 56 -10.73 8.86 0.99
C PHE A 56 -10.72 10.36 0.66
N CYS A 57 -11.68 11.08 1.24
CA CYS A 57 -11.71 12.53 1.29
C CYS A 57 -10.94 12.97 2.55
N VAL A 58 -9.71 13.47 2.38
CA VAL A 58 -8.74 13.58 3.48
C VAL A 58 -8.58 15.01 3.98
N LEU A 59 -8.68 15.19 5.30
CA LEU A 59 -8.30 16.41 5.99
C LEU A 59 -7.10 16.15 6.91
N SER A 60 -5.94 16.71 6.59
CA SER A 60 -4.73 16.59 7.40
C SER A 60 -4.59 17.75 8.37
N VAL A 61 -4.35 17.46 9.64
CA VAL A 61 -4.23 18.41 10.74
C VAL A 61 -2.82 18.28 11.32
N PRO A 62 -1.88 19.16 10.93
CA PRO A 62 -0.58 19.26 11.59
C PRO A 62 -0.78 19.76 13.02
N ALA A 63 -0.37 18.98 14.00
CA ALA A 63 -0.66 19.24 15.40
C ALA A 63 0.56 19.02 16.30
N SER A 64 0.58 19.77 17.39
CA SER A 64 1.43 19.57 18.55
C SER A 64 0.60 19.74 19.83
N ASN A 65 1.21 19.52 20.99
CA ASN A 65 0.57 19.61 22.31
C ASN A 65 0.00 21.00 22.64
N LYS A 66 0.17 21.99 21.76
CA LYS A 66 -0.34 23.36 21.89
C LYS A 66 -1.73 23.56 21.27
N VAL A 67 -2.25 22.58 20.52
CA VAL A 67 -3.58 22.67 19.91
C VAL A 67 -4.65 22.47 20.99
N ASP A 68 -5.60 23.41 21.08
CA ASP A 68 -6.80 23.26 21.89
C ASP A 68 -7.81 22.36 21.15
N TRP A 69 -7.78 21.06 21.46
CA TRP A 69 -8.62 20.07 20.79
C TRP A 69 -10.11 20.21 21.08
N LYS A 70 -10.50 20.86 22.19
CA LYS A 70 -11.90 21.17 22.48
C LYS A 70 -12.46 22.17 21.47
N LEU A 71 -11.65 23.14 21.06
CA LEU A 71 -12.01 24.08 20.00
C LEU A 71 -11.76 23.51 18.61
N ALA A 72 -10.68 22.74 18.43
CA ALA A 72 -10.25 22.29 17.11
C ALA A 72 -11.12 21.19 16.52
N MET A 73 -11.54 20.20 17.33
CA MET A 73 -12.28 19.04 16.82
C MET A 73 -13.58 19.44 16.10
N PRO A 74 -14.46 20.31 16.65
CA PRO A 74 -15.65 20.77 15.94
C PRO A 74 -15.34 21.51 14.63
N ILE A 75 -14.29 22.34 14.61
CA ILE A 75 -13.88 23.09 13.42
C ILE A 75 -13.40 22.15 12.32
N ILE A 76 -12.60 21.14 12.68
CA ILE A 76 -12.06 20.12 11.77
C ILE A 76 -13.18 19.30 11.14
N VAL A 77 -14.14 18.83 11.96
CA VAL A 77 -15.30 18.06 11.48
C VAL A 77 -16.14 18.91 10.53
N ALA A 78 -16.48 20.13 10.93
CA ALA A 78 -17.27 21.04 10.09
C ALA A 78 -16.56 21.41 8.78
N ALA A 79 -15.23 21.54 8.79
CA ALA A 79 -14.45 21.82 7.58
C ALA A 79 -14.48 20.64 6.60
N LEU A 80 -14.39 19.40 7.11
CA LEU A 80 -14.49 18.21 6.26
C LEU A 80 -15.92 18.01 5.72
N GLU A 81 -16.95 18.32 6.50
CA GLU A 81 -18.36 18.31 6.05
C GLU A 81 -18.64 19.28 4.89
N GLN A 82 -17.84 20.34 4.77
CA GLN A 82 -17.95 21.31 3.67
C GLN A 82 -17.18 20.89 2.41
N ALA A 83 -16.42 19.78 2.45
CA ALA A 83 -15.68 19.31 1.28
C ALA A 83 -16.64 18.81 0.20
N LYS A 84 -16.46 19.32 -1.03
CA LYS A 84 -17.33 19.01 -2.18
C LYS A 84 -17.27 17.52 -2.57
N GLU A 85 -16.12 16.90 -2.36
CA GLU A 85 -15.84 15.51 -2.71
C GLU A 85 -16.20 14.53 -1.57
N LEU A 86 -16.78 15.01 -0.47
CA LEU A 86 -17.24 14.14 0.61
C LEU A 86 -18.49 13.34 0.18
N GLU A 87 -18.48 12.03 0.41
CA GLU A 87 -19.69 11.22 0.31
C GLU A 87 -20.68 11.57 1.43
N ASN A 88 -21.91 11.91 1.05
CA ASN A 88 -22.98 12.25 1.99
C ASN A 88 -23.31 11.06 2.92
N ASP A 89 -23.81 11.38 4.12
CA ASP A 89 -24.34 10.44 5.11
C ASP A 89 -23.37 9.35 5.61
N LYS A 90 -22.08 9.48 5.30
CA LYS A 90 -21.01 8.63 5.86
C LYS A 90 -20.46 9.23 7.15
N SER A 91 -20.09 8.35 8.09
CA SER A 91 -19.29 8.73 9.24
C SER A 91 -17.81 8.88 8.86
N PHE A 92 -17.03 9.55 9.70
CA PHE A 92 -15.62 9.84 9.47
C PHE A 92 -14.72 8.90 10.27
N GLY A 93 -13.57 8.59 9.68
CA GLY A 93 -12.46 7.96 10.39
C GLY A 93 -11.47 9.01 10.89
N VAL A 94 -10.76 8.71 11.97
CA VAL A 94 -9.60 9.49 12.41
C VAL A 94 -8.37 8.58 12.45
N ILE A 95 -7.23 9.04 11.94
CA ILE A 95 -5.93 8.39 12.13
C ILE A 95 -5.00 9.34 12.89
N ILE A 96 -4.47 8.87 14.01
CA ILE A 96 -3.51 9.61 14.84
C ILE A 96 -2.13 8.99 14.64
N TYR A 97 -1.24 9.68 13.93
CA TYR A 97 0.14 9.22 13.70
C TYR A 97 1.09 9.60 14.82
N GLU A 98 0.80 10.67 15.57
CA GLU A 98 1.63 11.19 16.66
C GLU A 98 1.21 10.57 18.00
N PRO A 99 2.02 9.67 18.59
CA PRO A 99 1.65 8.96 19.82
C PRO A 99 1.36 9.88 21.01
N ASP A 100 2.07 11.00 21.11
CA ASP A 100 1.92 11.96 22.22
C ASP A 100 0.57 12.68 22.20
N LEU A 101 -0.12 12.69 21.05
CA LEU A 101 -1.41 13.35 20.89
C LEU A 101 -2.61 12.41 21.11
N VAL A 102 -2.37 11.11 21.26
CA VAL A 102 -3.46 10.12 21.27
C VAL A 102 -4.43 10.38 22.41
N ASP A 103 -3.96 10.43 23.66
CA ASP A 103 -4.85 10.56 24.83
C ASP A 103 -5.66 11.87 24.80
N VAL A 104 -5.02 12.99 24.44
CA VAL A 104 -5.69 14.30 24.39
C VAL A 104 -6.73 14.35 23.26
N VAL A 105 -6.44 13.78 22.09
CA VAL A 105 -7.39 13.74 20.97
C VAL A 105 -8.57 12.83 21.29
N LEU A 106 -8.32 11.63 21.83
CA LEU A 106 -9.38 10.64 22.11
C LEU A 106 -10.45 11.19 23.08
N GLN A 107 -10.07 12.05 24.03
CA GLN A 107 -11.01 12.72 24.95
C GLN A 107 -12.06 13.58 24.22
N HIS A 108 -11.73 14.09 23.04
CA HIS A 108 -12.62 14.95 22.25
C HIS A 108 -13.32 14.20 21.10
N VAL A 109 -12.84 13.02 20.73
CA VAL A 109 -13.50 12.18 19.71
C VAL A 109 -14.91 11.79 20.12
N ALA A 110 -15.13 11.44 21.39
CA ALA A 110 -16.45 11.00 21.87
C ALA A 110 -17.54 12.06 21.68
N ALA A 111 -17.19 13.35 21.69
CA ALA A 111 -18.13 14.45 21.44
C ALA A 111 -18.35 14.77 19.95
N ALA A 112 -17.53 14.22 19.06
CA ALA A 112 -17.61 14.47 17.61
C ALA A 112 -18.53 13.43 16.95
N GLU A 113 -19.84 13.67 16.91
CA GLU A 113 -20.88 12.71 16.47
C GLU A 113 -20.60 12.05 15.10
N LYS A 114 -20.02 12.79 14.16
CA LYS A 114 -19.71 12.30 12.81
C LYS A 114 -18.55 11.31 12.75
N VAL A 115 -17.63 11.32 13.71
CA VAL A 115 -16.53 10.35 13.75
C VAL A 115 -17.10 9.01 14.23
N SER A 116 -16.80 7.87 13.62
CA SER A 116 -17.26 6.56 14.15
C SER A 116 -16.13 5.70 14.70
N CYS A 117 -14.90 5.91 14.23
CA CYS A 117 -13.75 5.10 14.62
C CYS A 117 -12.43 5.88 14.60
N VAL A 118 -11.45 5.34 15.35
CA VAL A 118 -10.09 5.89 15.41
C VAL A 118 -9.07 4.78 15.22
N ALA A 119 -8.08 5.02 14.37
CA ALA A 119 -6.84 4.26 14.34
C ALA A 119 -5.72 5.12 14.93
N ALA A 120 -4.92 4.58 15.84
CA ALA A 120 -3.90 5.35 16.54
C ALA A 120 -2.57 4.58 16.59
N TYR A 121 -1.46 5.29 16.38
CA TYR A 121 -0.13 4.82 16.72
C TYR A 121 0.16 5.25 18.16
N VAL A 122 0.43 4.29 19.04
CA VAL A 122 0.45 4.51 20.49
C VAL A 122 1.76 4.08 21.15
N SER A 123 2.24 4.88 22.11
CA SER A 123 3.42 4.55 22.93
C SER A 123 3.10 3.54 24.04
N SER A 124 1.83 3.45 24.44
CA SER A 124 1.29 2.44 25.36
C SER A 124 -0.17 2.16 25.01
N ASP A 125 -0.71 1.00 25.39
CA ASP A 125 -2.11 0.68 25.05
C ASP A 125 -3.05 1.73 25.66
N VAL A 126 -4.09 2.15 24.96
CA VAL A 126 -5.09 3.12 25.44
C VAL A 126 -6.50 2.54 25.39
N ASN A 127 -7.42 3.13 26.15
CA ASN A 127 -8.82 2.72 26.16
C ASN A 127 -9.55 3.35 24.96
N PRO A 128 -10.55 2.65 24.38
CA PRO A 128 -11.37 3.22 23.33
C PRO A 128 -12.14 4.46 23.85
N PRO A 129 -12.35 5.49 23.01
CA PRO A 129 -13.29 6.56 23.34
C PRO A 129 -14.70 6.00 23.50
N ALA A 130 -15.50 6.61 24.37
CA ALA A 130 -16.86 6.14 24.67
C ALA A 130 -17.69 5.99 23.39
N GLY A 131 -18.22 4.78 23.16
CA GLY A 131 -19.09 4.47 22.02
C GLY A 131 -18.40 4.43 20.65
N ARG A 132 -17.06 4.42 20.58
CA ARG A 132 -16.30 4.47 19.33
C ARG A 132 -15.31 3.33 19.23
N ALA A 133 -15.17 2.79 18.02
CA ALA A 133 -14.19 1.74 17.76
C ALA A 133 -12.76 2.31 17.76
N LEU A 134 -11.81 1.53 18.28
CA LEU A 134 -10.39 1.90 18.34
C LEU A 134 -9.51 0.76 17.79
N LEU A 135 -8.67 1.10 16.83
CA LEU A 135 -7.55 0.29 16.35
C LEU A 135 -6.23 0.89 16.86
N GLN A 136 -5.33 0.07 17.38
CA GLN A 136 -4.05 0.53 17.92
C GLN A 136 -2.88 -0.16 17.22
N HIS A 137 -1.88 0.64 16.84
CA HIS A 137 -0.58 0.16 16.38
C HIS A 137 0.48 0.56 17.39
N THR A 138 1.26 -0.38 17.89
CA THR A 138 2.30 -0.08 18.89
C THR A 138 3.55 -0.92 18.67
N THR A 139 4.70 -0.37 19.03
CA THR A 139 5.98 -1.11 19.01
C THR A 139 6.24 -1.84 20.33
N THR A 140 5.40 -1.61 21.35
CA THR A 140 5.52 -2.26 22.66
C THR A 140 5.28 -3.77 22.55
N ARG A 141 6.15 -4.55 23.19
CA ARG A 141 6.16 -6.02 23.09
C ARG A 141 5.07 -6.70 23.92
N THR A 142 4.69 -6.09 25.04
CA THR A 142 3.78 -6.67 26.03
C THR A 142 2.52 -5.81 26.16
N ALA A 143 1.40 -6.47 26.47
CA ALA A 143 0.18 -5.77 26.84
C ALA A 143 0.40 -4.96 28.12
N THR A 144 -0.26 -3.80 28.19
CA THR A 144 -0.30 -2.97 29.38
C THR A 144 -1.27 -3.63 30.36
N PRO A 145 -0.86 -3.95 31.60
CA PRO A 145 -1.76 -4.55 32.60
C PRO A 145 -3.01 -3.69 32.83
N ASN A 146 -4.16 -4.33 33.05
CA ASN A 146 -5.44 -3.69 33.46
C ASN A 146 -6.13 -2.76 32.43
N LYS A 147 -6.01 -3.01 31.13
CA LYS A 147 -6.87 -2.36 30.12
C LYS A 147 -7.78 -3.40 29.45
N GLU A 148 -9.07 -3.36 29.79
CA GLU A 148 -10.08 -4.28 29.24
C GLU A 148 -10.23 -4.11 27.73
N SER A 149 -10.13 -5.22 27.00
CA SER A 149 -10.04 -5.26 25.54
C SER A 149 -11.41 -5.16 24.85
N LEU A 150 -11.69 -4.00 24.26
CA LEU A 150 -12.69 -3.84 23.18
C LEU A 150 -12.10 -3.22 21.90
N GLY A 151 -10.78 -3.01 21.84
CA GLY A 151 -10.07 -2.52 20.65
C GLY A 151 -9.06 -3.53 20.11
N SER A 152 -8.84 -3.54 18.80
CA SER A 152 -7.83 -4.38 18.17
C SER A 152 -6.45 -3.72 18.31
N VAL A 153 -5.53 -4.40 19.00
CA VAL A 153 -4.14 -3.93 19.17
C VAL A 153 -3.20 -4.78 18.32
N TYR A 154 -2.44 -4.14 17.44
CA TYR A 154 -1.39 -4.78 16.65
C TYR A 154 -0.02 -4.30 17.10
N ARG A 155 0.88 -5.27 17.31
CA ARG A 155 2.22 -5.05 17.86
C ARG A 155 3.29 -5.24 16.79
N TYR A 156 4.26 -4.34 16.78
CA TYR A 156 5.36 -4.25 15.81
C TYR A 156 6.71 -4.26 16.54
N PRO A 157 7.11 -5.39 17.17
CA PRO A 157 8.25 -5.44 18.09
C PRO A 157 9.62 -5.29 17.41
N LEU A 158 9.65 -5.30 16.07
CA LEU A 158 10.85 -5.11 15.24
C LEU A 158 10.90 -3.70 14.63
N SER A 159 10.13 -2.76 15.17
CA SER A 159 10.04 -1.39 14.68
C SER A 159 10.19 -0.40 15.82
N GLU A 160 10.68 0.79 15.49
CA GLU A 160 10.78 1.92 16.38
C GLU A 160 9.51 2.81 16.27
N PRO A 161 9.23 3.67 17.26
CA PRO A 161 8.15 4.65 17.15
C PRO A 161 8.22 5.43 15.83
N ASN A 162 7.06 5.81 15.30
CA ASN A 162 6.91 6.52 14.03
C ASN A 162 7.33 5.73 12.78
N PHE A 163 7.42 4.39 12.86
CA PHE A 163 7.80 3.54 11.71
C PHE A 163 6.89 3.64 10.48
N ALA A 164 5.65 4.09 10.66
CA ALA A 164 4.68 4.16 9.58
C ALA A 164 4.73 5.48 8.79
N HIS A 165 5.45 6.49 9.28
CA HIS A 165 5.53 7.79 8.62
C HIS A 165 6.71 7.81 7.63
N PRO A 166 6.51 8.02 6.32
CA PRO A 166 7.59 7.97 5.32
C PRO A 166 8.73 8.96 5.57
N SER A 167 8.42 10.13 6.13
CA SER A 167 9.45 11.13 6.47
C SER A 167 10.16 10.89 7.82
N SER A 168 9.82 9.81 8.53
CA SER A 168 10.46 9.48 9.80
C SER A 168 11.81 8.79 9.55
N PRO A 169 12.87 9.08 10.35
CA PRO A 169 14.12 8.31 10.28
C PRO A 169 13.92 6.83 10.64
N ASN A 170 12.81 6.51 11.33
CA ASN A 170 12.45 5.15 11.74
C ASN A 170 11.54 4.44 10.73
N TYR A 171 11.29 5.03 9.56
CA TYR A 171 10.37 4.46 8.58
C TYR A 171 10.73 3.00 8.23
N ASN A 172 9.76 2.11 8.36
CA ASN A 172 9.89 0.70 8.04
C ASN A 172 8.77 0.30 7.08
N HIS A 173 9.07 0.25 5.79
CA HIS A 173 8.10 -0.02 4.72
C HIS A 173 7.29 -1.31 4.96
N THR A 174 7.95 -2.40 5.34
CA THR A 174 7.29 -3.70 5.55
C THR A 174 6.24 -3.62 6.65
N GLN A 175 6.60 -3.04 7.79
CA GLN A 175 5.69 -2.92 8.93
C GLN A 175 4.62 -1.84 8.70
N ALA A 176 4.98 -0.74 8.03
CA ALA A 176 4.05 0.30 7.61
C ALA A 176 2.97 -0.23 6.66
N THR A 177 3.33 -1.10 5.71
CA THR A 177 2.38 -1.75 4.80
C THR A 177 1.39 -2.63 5.56
N LEU A 178 1.85 -3.43 6.53
CA LEU A 178 0.97 -4.24 7.37
C LEU A 178 0.02 -3.38 8.22
N ALA A 179 0.53 -2.30 8.83
CA ALA A 179 -0.29 -1.34 9.58
C ALA A 179 -1.32 -0.63 8.71
N HIS A 180 -0.94 -0.27 7.48
CA HIS A 180 -1.84 0.32 6.49
C HIS A 180 -3.00 -0.62 6.15
N THR A 181 -2.74 -1.86 5.75
CA THR A 181 -3.77 -2.86 5.44
C THR A 181 -4.74 -3.07 6.61
N ARG A 182 -4.22 -3.19 7.84
CA ARG A 182 -5.04 -3.33 9.07
C ARG A 182 -5.93 -2.12 9.30
N THR A 183 -5.38 -0.92 9.10
CA THR A 183 -6.11 0.35 9.23
C THR A 183 -7.18 0.50 8.17
N LEU A 184 -6.87 0.15 6.91
CA LEU A 184 -7.82 0.21 5.81
C LEU A 184 -9.03 -0.70 6.05
N THR A 185 -8.79 -1.96 6.46
CA THR A 185 -9.86 -2.90 6.82
C THR A 185 -10.73 -2.38 7.95
N PHE A 186 -10.10 -1.83 9.00
CA PHE A 186 -10.80 -1.23 10.13
C PHE A 186 -11.66 -0.04 9.70
N LEU A 187 -11.12 0.89 8.90
CA LEU A 187 -11.86 2.04 8.39
C LEU A 187 -13.06 1.58 7.54
N ARG A 188 -12.84 0.71 6.55
CA ARG A 188 -13.93 0.20 5.71
C ARG A 188 -15.05 -0.46 6.51
N THR A 189 -14.71 -1.15 7.59
CA THR A 189 -15.67 -1.79 8.49
C THR A 189 -16.53 -0.76 9.26
N HIS A 190 -15.94 0.34 9.72
CA HIS A 190 -16.60 1.28 10.62
C HIS A 190 -17.15 2.56 9.96
N ILE A 191 -16.68 2.90 8.77
CA ILE A 191 -17.16 4.06 7.98
C ILE A 191 -17.72 3.66 6.61
N GLY A 192 -17.73 2.36 6.30
CA GLY A 192 -18.48 1.80 5.17
C GLY A 192 -17.91 2.13 3.80
N GLY A 193 -16.59 2.29 3.68
CA GLY A 193 -15.92 2.56 2.41
C GLY A 193 -14.53 3.20 2.58
N PRO A 194 -13.86 3.50 1.46
CA PRO A 194 -14.27 3.20 0.08
C PRO A 194 -13.93 1.75 -0.29
N ILE A 195 -14.78 1.10 -1.10
CA ILE A 195 -14.60 -0.30 -1.55
C ILE A 195 -14.48 -0.31 -3.08
N PHE A 196 -13.44 -0.95 -3.62
CA PHE A 196 -13.19 -1.06 -5.05
C PHE A 196 -13.15 -2.52 -5.49
N ASP A 197 -13.51 -2.76 -6.75
CA ASP A 197 -13.32 -4.05 -7.39
C ASP A 197 -11.85 -4.16 -7.84
N ILE A 198 -11.01 -4.63 -6.93
CA ILE A 198 -9.57 -4.77 -7.14
C ILE A 198 -9.22 -5.90 -8.12
N GLU A 199 -10.15 -6.84 -8.32
CA GLU A 199 -9.99 -7.92 -9.29
C GLU A 199 -10.08 -7.37 -10.72
N SER A 200 -11.12 -6.60 -11.01
CA SER A 200 -11.26 -5.91 -12.31
C SER A 200 -10.08 -4.97 -12.62
N VAL A 201 -9.51 -4.33 -11.59
CA VAL A 201 -8.31 -3.48 -11.74
C VAL A 201 -7.11 -4.32 -12.20
N TRP A 202 -6.89 -5.48 -11.59
CA TRP A 202 -5.79 -6.38 -11.96
C TRP A 202 -5.99 -7.03 -13.33
N GLU A 203 -7.21 -7.44 -13.66
CA GLU A 203 -7.52 -8.00 -14.98
C GLU A 203 -7.34 -6.97 -16.10
N ALA A 204 -7.74 -5.72 -15.87
CA ALA A 204 -7.48 -4.65 -16.82
C ALA A 204 -5.97 -4.42 -17.01
N HIS A 205 -5.19 -4.45 -15.92
CA HIS A 205 -3.74 -4.30 -15.96
C HIS A 205 -3.07 -5.36 -16.83
N THR A 206 -3.31 -6.64 -16.51
CA THR A 206 -2.72 -7.78 -17.21
C THR A 206 -3.15 -7.83 -18.68
N ARG A 207 -4.40 -7.48 -18.98
CA ARG A 207 -4.86 -7.35 -20.37
C ARG A 207 -4.05 -6.31 -21.16
N PHE A 208 -3.75 -5.15 -20.58
CA PHE A 208 -2.95 -4.13 -21.26
C PHE A 208 -1.50 -4.58 -21.47
N GLU A 209 -0.92 -5.32 -20.51
CA GLU A 209 0.45 -5.82 -20.63
C GLU A 209 0.62 -6.93 -21.67
N PHE A 210 -0.28 -7.92 -21.67
CA PHE A 210 -0.08 -9.16 -22.42
C PHE A 210 -0.91 -9.25 -23.71
N GLU A 211 -2.18 -8.86 -23.68
CA GLU A 211 -3.05 -8.89 -24.87
C GLU A 211 -2.90 -7.63 -25.70
N GLY A 212 -3.06 -6.46 -25.07
CA GLY A 212 -2.99 -5.17 -25.73
C GLY A 212 -1.57 -4.73 -26.07
N ARG A 213 -0.58 -5.21 -25.30
CA ARG A 213 0.83 -4.77 -25.36
C ARG A 213 0.96 -3.24 -25.38
N ASP A 214 0.19 -2.55 -24.55
CA ASP A 214 0.09 -1.09 -24.50
C ASP A 214 0.70 -0.52 -23.22
N VAL A 215 1.94 -0.04 -23.33
CA VAL A 215 2.68 0.58 -22.22
C VAL A 215 1.92 1.75 -21.59
N ALA A 216 1.27 2.59 -22.40
CA ALA A 216 0.61 3.79 -21.88
C ALA A 216 -0.66 3.41 -21.09
N ALA A 217 -1.45 2.46 -21.61
CA ALA A 217 -2.61 1.94 -20.91
C ALA A 217 -2.21 1.22 -19.61
N THR A 218 -1.17 0.38 -19.62
CA THR A 218 -0.61 -0.25 -18.42
C THR A 218 -0.24 0.79 -17.38
N MET A 219 0.58 1.79 -17.73
CA MET A 219 1.00 2.83 -16.79
C MET A 219 -0.18 3.66 -16.24
N ASN A 220 -1.29 3.79 -16.97
CA ASN A 220 -2.47 4.53 -16.50
C ASN A 220 -3.22 3.84 -15.35
N THR A 221 -3.10 2.52 -15.24
CA THR A 221 -3.68 1.73 -14.13
C THR A 221 -2.84 1.78 -12.84
N MET A 222 -1.69 2.46 -12.87
CA MET A 222 -0.77 2.57 -11.74
C MET A 222 -0.82 3.94 -11.06
N VAL A 223 -0.44 4.00 -9.78
CA VAL A 223 -0.31 5.24 -8.99
C VAL A 223 0.83 6.14 -9.49
N ALA A 224 1.08 7.24 -8.78
CA ALA A 224 2.14 8.21 -9.12
C ALA A 224 3.56 7.65 -8.91
N GLU A 225 3.75 6.83 -7.89
CA GLU A 225 5.03 6.20 -7.55
C GLU A 225 4.90 4.67 -7.47
N PRO A 226 4.71 3.98 -8.61
CA PRO A 226 4.56 2.52 -8.63
C PRO A 226 5.92 1.81 -8.67
N TYR A 227 5.97 0.53 -8.32
CA TYR A 227 7.11 -0.30 -8.67
C TYR A 227 6.75 -1.75 -9.01
N VAL A 228 7.61 -2.40 -9.79
CA VAL A 228 7.55 -3.85 -10.05
C VAL A 228 8.88 -4.46 -9.67
N ASN A 229 8.83 -5.64 -9.04
CA ASN A 229 10.00 -6.44 -8.76
C ASN A 229 9.76 -7.90 -9.18
N HIS A 230 10.44 -8.31 -10.24
CA HIS A 230 10.62 -9.69 -10.62
C HIS A 230 11.67 -10.34 -9.71
N ILE A 231 11.21 -11.01 -8.66
CA ILE A 231 12.04 -11.41 -7.52
C ILE A 231 13.26 -12.26 -7.93
N PRO A 232 13.15 -13.26 -8.82
CA PRO A 232 14.29 -14.12 -9.13
C PRO A 232 15.42 -13.44 -9.91
N THR A 233 15.11 -12.39 -10.67
CA THR A 233 16.09 -11.68 -11.52
C THR A 233 16.37 -10.26 -11.06
N LEU A 234 15.62 -9.76 -10.08
CA LEU A 234 15.64 -8.37 -9.58
C LEU A 234 15.41 -7.34 -10.69
N THR A 235 14.72 -7.72 -11.77
CA THR A 235 14.34 -6.79 -12.83
C THR A 235 13.02 -6.09 -12.50
N GLY A 236 12.80 -4.94 -13.13
CA GLY A 236 11.63 -4.11 -12.89
C GLY A 236 11.96 -2.63 -12.95
N GLY A 237 11.22 -1.82 -12.20
CA GLY A 237 11.45 -0.39 -12.11
C GLY A 237 10.70 0.23 -10.93
N ILE A 238 11.27 1.29 -10.35
CA ILE A 238 10.67 2.08 -9.26
C ILE A 238 10.35 3.48 -9.78
N GLY A 239 9.14 3.94 -9.52
CA GLY A 239 8.60 5.20 -10.02
C GLY A 239 8.20 5.12 -11.50
N ARG A 240 7.30 6.01 -11.92
CA ARG A 240 6.70 5.94 -13.27
C ARG A 240 7.72 6.00 -14.39
N LYS A 241 8.75 6.84 -14.26
CA LYS A 241 9.76 7.03 -15.32
C LYS A 241 10.55 5.74 -15.59
N ALA A 242 11.11 5.14 -14.55
CA ALA A 242 11.91 3.93 -14.70
C ALA A 242 11.03 2.75 -15.11
N LEU A 243 9.83 2.64 -14.54
CA LEU A 243 8.92 1.55 -14.87
C LEU A 243 8.36 1.65 -16.30
N THR A 244 8.02 2.85 -16.79
CA THR A 244 7.61 3.05 -18.19
C THR A 244 8.73 2.62 -19.15
N TRP A 245 9.98 2.99 -18.83
CA TRP A 245 11.13 2.59 -19.64
C TRP A 245 11.32 1.07 -19.63
N PHE A 246 11.23 0.44 -18.45
CA PHE A 246 11.31 -1.01 -18.29
C PHE A 246 10.23 -1.73 -19.10
N TYR A 247 8.97 -1.30 -18.99
CA TYR A 247 7.86 -1.87 -19.74
C TYR A 247 8.02 -1.74 -21.25
N ALA A 248 8.42 -0.56 -21.73
CA ALA A 248 8.59 -0.31 -23.15
C ALA A 248 9.77 -1.07 -23.77
N ARG A 249 10.82 -1.37 -22.99
CA ARG A 249 12.10 -1.86 -23.54
C ARG A 249 12.46 -3.30 -23.16
N HIS A 250 12.00 -3.78 -22.01
CA HIS A 250 12.47 -5.04 -21.41
C HIS A 250 11.37 -6.00 -20.98
N PHE A 251 10.09 -5.62 -21.07
CA PHE A 251 8.98 -6.46 -20.62
C PHE A 251 7.90 -6.64 -21.69
N ILE A 252 6.98 -5.69 -21.86
CA ILE A 252 5.72 -5.87 -22.62
C ILE A 252 5.94 -6.43 -24.02
N HIS A 253 6.88 -5.86 -24.78
CA HIS A 253 7.15 -6.28 -26.16
C HIS A 253 8.14 -7.47 -26.26
N SER A 254 8.80 -7.84 -25.16
CA SER A 254 9.74 -8.98 -25.13
C SER A 254 9.04 -10.32 -24.89
N ASN A 255 7.76 -10.33 -24.50
CA ASN A 255 7.01 -11.56 -24.33
C ASN A 255 6.76 -12.26 -25.69
N PRO A 256 7.08 -13.57 -25.82
CA PRO A 256 6.78 -14.35 -27.02
C PRO A 256 5.31 -14.33 -27.42
N ASP A 257 5.00 -14.49 -28.71
CA ASP A 257 3.60 -14.55 -29.17
C ASP A 257 2.94 -15.87 -28.73
N SER A 258 3.74 -16.88 -28.40
CA SER A 258 3.31 -18.14 -27.79
C SER A 258 2.95 -18.02 -26.30
N THR A 259 3.14 -16.86 -25.67
CA THR A 259 2.91 -16.70 -24.23
C THR A 259 1.47 -17.04 -23.86
N LYS A 260 1.30 -17.90 -22.84
CA LYS A 260 0.01 -18.23 -22.23
C LYS A 260 0.12 -18.11 -20.73
N MET A 261 -0.98 -17.64 -20.12
CA MET A 261 -1.14 -17.55 -18.68
C MET A 261 -2.41 -18.30 -18.29
N GLU A 262 -2.26 -19.36 -17.51
CA GLU A 262 -3.37 -20.13 -16.97
C GLU A 262 -3.48 -19.87 -15.47
N LEU A 263 -4.52 -19.11 -15.06
CA LEU A 263 -4.79 -18.85 -13.64
C LEU A 263 -5.15 -20.15 -12.93
N VAL A 264 -4.39 -20.49 -11.89
CA VAL A 264 -4.60 -21.67 -11.05
C VAL A 264 -5.42 -21.31 -9.82
N GLY A 265 -5.12 -20.16 -9.20
CA GLY A 265 -5.79 -19.71 -8.00
C GLY A 265 -5.63 -18.21 -7.79
N ARG A 266 -6.62 -17.61 -7.13
CA ARG A 266 -6.62 -16.19 -6.77
C ARG A 266 -7.10 -16.01 -5.34
N THR A 267 -6.34 -15.25 -4.56
CA THR A 267 -6.71 -14.83 -3.20
C THR A 267 -6.83 -13.31 -3.15
N LEU A 268 -7.98 -12.82 -2.69
CA LEU A 268 -8.25 -11.40 -2.53
C LEU A 268 -8.08 -10.97 -1.07
N GLY A 269 -7.23 -9.98 -0.84
CA GLY A 269 -7.16 -9.21 0.40
C GLY A 269 -7.93 -7.89 0.28
N PRO A 270 -7.89 -7.03 1.31
CA PRO A 270 -8.53 -5.72 1.24
C PRO A 270 -7.84 -4.79 0.23
N ASP A 271 -6.53 -4.93 0.03
CA ASP A 271 -5.69 -4.04 -0.78
C ASP A 271 -4.76 -4.81 -1.72
N ARG A 272 -5.01 -6.10 -1.94
CA ARG A 272 -4.09 -6.96 -2.69
C ARG A 272 -4.78 -8.12 -3.38
N VAL A 273 -4.22 -8.51 -4.50
CA VAL A 273 -4.54 -9.73 -5.24
C VAL A 273 -3.30 -10.62 -5.20
N VAL A 274 -3.47 -11.89 -4.86
CA VAL A 274 -2.43 -12.90 -4.97
C VAL A 274 -2.87 -13.93 -5.99
N ASP A 275 -2.21 -13.95 -7.14
CA ASP A 275 -2.47 -14.90 -8.21
C ASP A 275 -1.39 -15.98 -8.24
N GLU A 276 -1.83 -17.23 -8.32
CA GLU A 276 -1.03 -18.38 -8.70
C GLU A 276 -1.42 -18.75 -10.12
N PHE A 277 -0.46 -18.81 -11.05
CA PHE A 277 -0.74 -19.14 -12.45
C PHE A 277 0.42 -19.89 -13.08
N VAL A 278 0.15 -20.58 -14.18
CA VAL A 278 1.19 -21.21 -15.00
C VAL A 278 1.51 -20.33 -16.19
N PHE A 279 2.78 -19.98 -16.33
CA PHE A 279 3.30 -19.20 -17.45
C PHE A 279 4.00 -20.12 -18.45
N GLU A 280 3.54 -20.09 -19.70
CA GLU A 280 4.03 -20.94 -20.79
C GLU A 280 4.52 -20.08 -21.95
N PHE A 281 5.63 -20.45 -22.58
CA PHE A 281 6.14 -19.80 -23.79
C PHE A 281 7.18 -20.67 -24.51
N VAL A 282 7.41 -20.38 -25.78
CA VAL A 282 8.63 -20.79 -26.50
C VAL A 282 9.63 -19.65 -26.42
N HIS A 283 10.86 -19.91 -25.97
CA HIS A 283 11.91 -18.90 -25.86
C HIS A 283 12.49 -18.55 -27.25
N ASP A 284 11.72 -17.80 -28.03
CA ASP A 284 12.00 -17.44 -29.44
C ASP A 284 12.62 -16.05 -29.62
N ARG A 285 12.67 -15.25 -28.56
CA ARG A 285 13.21 -13.88 -28.51
C ARG A 285 13.88 -13.63 -27.15
N VAL A 286 14.68 -12.57 -27.06
CA VAL A 286 15.30 -12.14 -25.80
C VAL A 286 14.21 -11.69 -24.83
N MET A 287 14.21 -12.25 -23.61
CA MET A 287 13.27 -11.94 -22.53
C MET A 287 14.03 -11.44 -21.29
N ASP A 288 14.58 -10.22 -21.36
CA ASP A 288 15.51 -9.71 -20.34
C ASP A 288 14.95 -9.72 -18.91
N TRP A 289 13.63 -9.57 -18.75
CA TRP A 289 12.99 -9.61 -17.45
C TRP A 289 13.08 -10.98 -16.76
N MET A 290 13.09 -12.08 -17.52
CA MET A 290 13.10 -13.45 -17.01
C MET A 290 14.46 -14.14 -17.19
N LEU A 291 15.14 -13.86 -18.29
CA LEU A 291 16.38 -14.48 -18.71
C LEU A 291 17.39 -13.39 -19.17
N PRO A 292 17.87 -12.53 -18.25
CA PRO A 292 18.73 -11.40 -18.60
C PRO A 292 19.95 -11.83 -19.42
N GLY A 293 20.09 -11.29 -20.64
CA GLY A 293 21.24 -11.55 -21.51
C GLY A 293 21.30 -12.94 -22.15
N ILE A 294 20.29 -13.79 -21.98
CA ILE A 294 20.24 -15.11 -22.64
C ILE A 294 19.58 -14.98 -24.02
N PRO A 295 20.23 -15.41 -25.11
CA PRO A 295 19.64 -15.38 -26.45
C PRO A 295 18.53 -16.45 -26.58
N PRO A 296 17.68 -16.35 -27.63
CA PRO A 296 16.64 -17.33 -27.89
C PRO A 296 17.17 -18.76 -27.94
N THR A 297 16.57 -19.66 -27.16
CA THR A 297 16.97 -21.08 -27.11
C THR A 297 16.03 -21.98 -27.93
N GLY A 298 14.87 -21.46 -28.35
CA GLY A 298 13.83 -22.21 -29.05
C GLY A 298 13.16 -23.30 -28.19
N LYS A 299 13.45 -23.32 -26.88
CA LYS A 299 12.89 -24.31 -25.95
C LYS A 299 11.53 -23.85 -25.44
N TYR A 300 10.65 -24.81 -25.24
CA TYR A 300 9.38 -24.59 -24.56
C TYR A 300 9.62 -24.55 -23.05
N VAL A 301 9.02 -23.56 -22.39
CA VAL A 301 9.07 -23.34 -20.95
C VAL A 301 7.64 -23.35 -20.42
N LYS A 302 7.42 -24.08 -19.32
CA LYS A 302 6.20 -24.11 -18.53
C LYS A 302 6.59 -24.06 -17.05
N VAL A 303 6.19 -23.00 -16.35
CA VAL A 303 6.64 -22.75 -14.98
C VAL A 303 5.54 -22.07 -14.15
N PRO A 304 5.35 -22.46 -12.88
CA PRO A 304 4.42 -21.78 -11.98
C PRO A 304 4.95 -20.41 -11.54
N PHE A 305 4.04 -19.45 -11.45
CA PHE A 305 4.25 -18.09 -10.99
C PHE A 305 3.36 -17.78 -9.78
N VAL A 306 3.85 -16.88 -8.93
CA VAL A 306 3.04 -16.20 -7.90
C VAL A 306 3.18 -14.70 -8.10
N ALA A 307 2.08 -14.00 -8.35
CA ALA A 307 2.04 -12.54 -8.40
C ALA A 307 1.35 -11.99 -7.16
N VAL A 308 2.06 -11.18 -6.37
CA VAL A 308 1.51 -10.43 -5.24
C VAL A 308 1.36 -8.98 -5.65
N VAL A 309 0.14 -8.59 -5.99
CA VAL A 309 -0.23 -7.30 -6.55
C VAL A 309 -0.91 -6.47 -5.48
N ASN A 310 -0.43 -5.27 -5.21
CA ASN A 310 -1.02 -4.40 -4.20
C ASN A 310 -1.62 -3.15 -4.87
N ILE A 311 -2.82 -2.79 -4.41
CA ILE A 311 -3.72 -1.82 -5.02
C ILE A 311 -4.15 -0.81 -3.96
N ARG A 312 -4.14 0.47 -4.31
CA ARG A 312 -4.77 1.55 -3.55
C ARG A 312 -5.93 2.07 -4.36
N GLY A 313 -7.12 1.97 -3.80
CA GLY A 313 -8.34 2.36 -4.49
C GLY A 313 -8.52 1.61 -5.82
N ASP A 314 -8.38 2.34 -6.92
CA ASP A 314 -8.55 1.85 -8.30
C ASP A 314 -7.22 1.69 -9.07
N LYS A 315 -6.07 1.74 -8.39
CA LYS A 315 -4.75 1.72 -9.02
C LYS A 315 -3.74 0.81 -8.33
N LEU A 316 -2.90 0.16 -9.13
CA LEU A 316 -1.77 -0.63 -8.63
C LEU A 316 -0.67 0.29 -8.10
N TYR A 317 -0.02 -0.10 -7.02
CA TYR A 317 1.16 0.60 -6.52
C TYR A 317 2.41 -0.26 -6.42
N HIS A 318 2.30 -1.55 -6.18
CA HIS A 318 3.45 -2.43 -6.40
C HIS A 318 3.11 -3.87 -6.71
N GLU A 319 4.08 -4.54 -7.32
CA GLU A 319 4.01 -5.95 -7.70
C GLU A 319 5.27 -6.70 -7.30
N HIS A 320 5.08 -7.86 -6.68
CA HIS A 320 6.14 -8.83 -6.45
C HIS A 320 5.80 -10.12 -7.21
N ILE A 321 6.62 -10.45 -8.19
CA ILE A 321 6.41 -11.59 -9.07
C ILE A 321 7.48 -12.63 -8.79
N TYR A 322 7.05 -13.83 -8.43
CA TYR A 322 7.91 -14.95 -8.07
C TYR A 322 7.73 -16.09 -9.09
N TRP A 323 8.82 -16.77 -9.38
CA TRP A 323 8.83 -18.04 -10.09
C TRP A 323 10.10 -18.81 -9.72
N ASP A 324 10.17 -20.09 -10.09
CA ASP A 324 11.38 -20.90 -9.91
C ASP A 324 12.34 -20.73 -11.08
N GLN A 325 13.36 -19.88 -10.91
CA GLN A 325 14.37 -19.62 -11.93
C GLN A 325 15.21 -20.86 -12.26
N ALA A 326 15.44 -21.78 -11.31
CA ALA A 326 16.21 -22.99 -11.59
C ALA A 326 15.45 -23.89 -12.57
N SER A 327 14.14 -24.08 -12.36
CA SER A 327 13.28 -24.82 -13.31
C SER A 327 13.30 -24.21 -14.71
N VAL A 328 13.29 -22.88 -14.81
CA VAL A 328 13.38 -22.18 -16.11
C VAL A 328 14.73 -22.47 -16.77
N LEU A 329 15.84 -22.32 -16.05
CA LEU A 329 17.20 -22.56 -16.55
C LEU A 329 17.41 -24.03 -16.98
N VAL A 330 16.83 -24.99 -16.27
CA VAL A 330 16.82 -26.41 -16.68
C VAL A 330 16.07 -26.59 -18.00
N GLN A 331 14.85 -26.06 -18.11
CA GLN A 331 14.01 -26.21 -19.31
C GLN A 331 14.65 -25.60 -20.57
N ILE A 332 15.43 -24.53 -20.42
CA ILE A 332 16.17 -23.92 -21.53
C ILE A 332 17.56 -24.54 -21.77
N GLY A 333 17.97 -25.52 -20.96
CA GLY A 333 19.22 -26.26 -21.13
C GLY A 333 20.48 -25.58 -20.60
N LEU A 334 20.36 -24.60 -19.70
CA LEU A 334 21.49 -23.89 -19.09
C LEU A 334 21.86 -24.40 -17.70
N LEU A 335 21.00 -25.21 -17.07
CA LEU A 335 21.26 -25.88 -15.80
C LEU A 335 20.96 -27.38 -15.97
N PRO A 336 21.80 -28.30 -15.47
CA PRO A 336 21.54 -29.73 -15.59
C PRO A 336 20.38 -30.15 -14.69
N GLU A 337 19.60 -31.16 -15.08
CA GLU A 337 18.50 -31.70 -14.27
C GLU A 337 18.92 -32.19 -12.88
N LYS A 338 20.20 -32.58 -12.74
CA LYS A 338 20.80 -33.00 -11.48
C LYS A 338 22.14 -32.32 -11.30
N LEU A 339 22.32 -31.69 -10.14
CA LEU A 339 23.63 -31.20 -9.71
C LEU A 339 24.37 -32.34 -9.02
N ALA A 340 25.63 -32.56 -9.40
CA ALA A 340 26.49 -33.50 -8.69
C ALA A 340 26.89 -32.91 -7.33
N PHE A 341 26.78 -33.69 -6.26
CA PHE A 341 27.39 -33.31 -4.98
C PHE A 341 28.91 -33.50 -5.09
N PRO A 342 29.73 -32.52 -4.70
CA PRO A 342 31.18 -32.68 -4.75
C PRO A 342 31.64 -33.92 -3.95
N GLY A 343 32.36 -34.84 -4.60
CA GLY A 343 32.91 -36.04 -3.98
C GLY A 343 32.07 -37.32 -4.10
N THR A 344 30.88 -37.26 -4.69
CA THR A 344 30.16 -38.47 -5.12
C THR A 344 30.44 -38.74 -6.59
N THR A 345 31.18 -39.81 -6.90
CA THR A 345 31.25 -40.35 -8.26
C THR A 345 29.90 -40.96 -8.61
N SER A 346 29.28 -40.43 -9.67
CA SER A 346 28.00 -40.85 -10.24
C SER A 346 27.93 -42.33 -10.59
#